data_AF-A0A7S3U0J0-F1
#
_entry.id   AF-A0A7S3U0J0-F1
#
_cell.length_a   1.000
_cell.length_b   1.000
_cell.length_c   1.000
_cell.angle_alpha   90.00
_cell.angle_beta   90.00
_cell.angle_gamma   90.00
#
_symmetry.space_group_name_H-M   'P 1'
#
loop_
_entity.id
_entity.type
_entity.pdbx_description
1 polymer ?
#
loop_
_entity_poly.entity_id
_entity_poly.type
_entity_poly.pdbx_seq_one_letter_code
_entity_poly.pdbx_strand_id
1 'polypeptide(L)'
;NIDAQLVQRYERGGAIEIAELSNGCVCCTASDDLVASVQELVNRAGSRPFHHIVIELSGVGEPEAIKHHWDIGVEVGMPATLMTEIRRSIAVVDASLFGNDWLDSRRATARNEQGARHEGLETVGQLLAEQVEKADLVLVNKTDLATPEE
;
A
#
# COMPACT_ATOMS: atom_id res chain seq x y z
N ASN A 1 6.29 -4.57 5.19
CA ASN A 1 5.80 -4.32 6.56
C ASN A 1 6.64 -3.21 7.19
N ILE A 2 6.02 -2.13 7.64
CA ILE A 2 6.62 -1.04 8.40
C ILE A 2 6.89 -1.57 9.80
N ASP A 3 8.14 -1.92 10.05
CA ASP A 3 8.58 -2.39 11.36
C ASP A 3 8.57 -1.25 12.37
N ALA A 4 7.58 -1.25 13.26
CA ALA A 4 7.44 -0.24 14.31
C ALA A 4 8.65 -0.19 15.26
N GLN A 5 9.31 -1.33 15.53
CA GLN A 5 10.52 -1.35 16.36
C GLN A 5 11.70 -0.69 15.65
N LEU A 6 11.81 -0.88 14.33
CA LEU A 6 12.84 -0.22 13.52
C LEU A 6 12.63 1.29 13.50
N VAL A 7 11.39 1.76 13.29
CA VAL A 7 11.04 3.19 13.30
C VAL A 7 11.40 3.82 14.65
N GLN A 8 11.01 3.20 15.75
CA GLN A 8 11.33 3.70 17.10
C GLN A 8 12.83 3.76 17.39
N ARG A 9 13.63 2.83 16.84
CA ARG A 9 15.09 2.83 17.01
C ARG A 9 15.78 3.99 16.29
N TYR A 10 15.25 4.41 15.14
CA TYR A 10 15.83 5.53 14.37
C TYR A 10 15.32 6.90 14.82
N GLU A 11 14.21 6.94 15.56
CA GLU A 11 13.68 8.15 16.20
C GLU A 11 14.53 8.59 17.40
N ARG A 12 15.45 9.54 17.18
CA ARG A 12 16.13 10.26 18.26
C ARG A 12 15.23 11.36 18.82
N GLY A 13 14.11 11.02 19.47
CA GLY A 13 13.28 12.05 20.11
C GLY A 13 11.84 11.71 20.45
N GLY A 14 11.31 10.56 20.04
CA GLY A 14 9.95 10.13 20.39
C GLY A 14 8.83 10.98 19.77
N ALA A 15 9.07 11.54 18.58
CA ALA A 15 8.11 12.44 17.92
C ALA A 15 7.16 11.71 16.96
N ILE A 16 7.46 10.45 16.59
CA ILE A 16 6.57 9.63 15.75
C ILE A 16 5.59 8.86 16.64
N GLU A 17 4.31 9.16 16.47
CA GLU A 17 3.21 8.33 16.98
C GLU A 17 2.90 7.24 15.95
N ILE A 18 2.94 5.99 16.41
CA ILE A 18 2.57 4.82 15.60
C ILE A 18 1.26 4.31 16.15
N ALA A 19 0.20 4.34 15.35
CA ALA A 19 -1.02 3.61 15.65
C ALA A 19 -1.15 2.45 14.66
N GLU A 20 -1.31 1.26 15.20
CA GLU A 20 -1.69 0.09 14.40
C GLU A 20 -3.21 0.19 14.16
N LEU A 21 -3.61 0.11 12.89
CA LEU A 21 -5.03 0.04 12.55
C LEU A 21 -5.51 -1.38 12.88
N SER A 22 -6.50 -1.48 13.77
CA SER A 22 -6.94 -2.74 14.39
C SER A 22 -7.50 -3.80 13.42
N ASN A 23 -7.49 -3.51 12.11
CA ASN A 23 -7.95 -4.42 11.06
C ASN A 23 -6.75 -4.72 10.17
N GLY A 24 -5.99 -5.76 10.57
CA GLY A 24 -4.72 -6.20 9.98
C GLY A 24 -4.78 -6.75 8.54
N CYS A 25 -5.68 -6.26 7.70
CA CYS A 25 -5.69 -6.50 6.26
C CYS A 25 -6.58 -5.45 5.59
N VAL A 26 -5.98 -4.58 4.76
CA VAL A 26 -6.71 -3.72 3.80
C VAL A 26 -7.42 -4.54 2.70
N CYS A 27 -7.34 -5.88 2.73
CA CYS A 27 -7.69 -6.69 1.57
C CYS A 27 -9.18 -6.97 1.36
N CYS A 28 -10.03 -6.91 2.39
CA CYS A 28 -11.22 -7.76 2.32
C CYS A 28 -12.54 -7.15 2.83
N THR A 29 -12.52 -5.98 3.46
CA THR A 29 -13.72 -5.17 3.83
C THR A 29 -13.38 -3.67 4.05
N ALA A 30 -12.22 -3.22 3.56
CA ALA A 30 -11.37 -2.30 4.32
C ALA A 30 -11.24 -0.86 3.80
N SER A 31 -12.10 -0.44 2.87
CA SER A 31 -11.98 0.91 2.33
C SER A 31 -12.83 1.93 3.09
N ASP A 32 -14.02 1.54 3.56
CA ASP A 32 -14.81 2.31 4.55
C ASP A 32 -14.04 2.45 5.88
N ASP A 33 -13.18 1.47 6.16
CA ASP A 33 -12.38 1.39 7.38
C ASP A 33 -11.18 2.35 7.38
N LEU A 34 -10.60 2.67 6.21
CA LEU A 34 -9.46 3.58 6.15
C LEU A 34 -9.84 5.01 6.56
N VAL A 35 -10.94 5.56 6.03
CA VAL A 35 -11.35 6.94 6.35
C VAL A 35 -11.70 7.05 7.83
N ALA A 36 -12.37 6.04 8.39
CA ALA A 36 -12.66 5.97 9.83
C ALA A 36 -11.38 5.85 10.68
N SER A 37 -10.42 5.03 10.25
CA SER A 37 -9.11 4.89 10.90
C SER A 37 -8.32 6.21 10.92
N VAL A 38 -8.29 6.92 9.79
CA VAL A 38 -7.65 8.24 9.71
C VAL A 38 -8.40 9.26 10.55
N GLN A 39 -9.73 9.20 10.62
CA GLN A 39 -10.52 10.04 11.52
C GLN A 39 -10.12 9.84 12.99
N GLU A 40 -9.93 8.60 13.42
CA GLU A 40 -9.52 8.29 14.79
C GLU A 40 -8.11 8.84 15.09
N LEU A 41 -7.18 8.72 14.14
CA LEU A 41 -5.85 9.32 14.24
C LEU A 41 -5.93 10.84 14.38
N VAL A 42 -6.65 11.51 13.49
CA VAL A 42 -6.82 12.97 13.53
C VAL A 42 -7.44 13.42 14.87
N ASN A 43 -8.42 12.67 15.39
CA ASN A 43 -9.03 12.97 16.68
C ASN A 43 -8.04 12.78 17.85
N ARG A 44 -7.19 11.74 17.81
CA ARG A 44 -6.15 11.48 18.84
C ARG A 44 -5.09 12.57 18.87
N ALA A 45 -4.71 13.10 17.69
CA ALA A 45 -3.74 14.18 17.57
C ALA A 45 -4.15 15.43 18.37
N GLY A 46 -5.47 15.69 18.49
CA GLY A 46 -6.03 16.75 19.32
C GLY A 46 -5.43 18.12 18.98
N SER A 47 -4.70 18.73 19.94
CA SER A 47 -4.05 20.04 19.77
C SER A 47 -2.68 19.97 19.06
N ARG A 48 -2.18 18.77 18.76
CA ARG A 48 -0.90 18.53 18.09
C ARG A 48 -1.16 17.71 16.81
N PRO A 49 -1.60 18.35 15.72
CA PRO A 49 -1.95 17.65 14.49
C PRO A 49 -0.72 16.94 13.89
N PHE A 50 -0.96 15.78 13.28
CA PHE A 50 0.07 15.12 12.48
C PHE A 50 0.40 15.96 11.24
N HIS A 51 1.69 16.10 10.95
CA HIS A 51 2.14 16.72 9.70
C HIS A 51 2.00 15.77 8.52
N HIS A 52 2.22 14.46 8.76
CA HIS A 52 2.15 13.42 7.75
C HIS A 52 1.59 12.14 8.37
N ILE A 53 0.82 11.40 7.57
CA ILE A 53 0.35 10.05 7.88
C ILE A 53 0.91 9.15 6.79
N VAL A 54 1.59 8.08 7.19
CA VAL A 54 2.09 7.05 6.27
C VAL A 54 1.27 5.80 6.50
N ILE A 55 0.60 5.34 5.45
CA ILE A 55 -0.21 4.12 5.47
C ILE A 55 0.57 3.05 4.72
N GLU A 56 0.84 1.95 5.38
CA GLU A 56 1.29 0.76 4.70
C GLU A 56 0.08 -0.08 4.28
N LEU A 57 0.04 -0.43 3.00
CA LEU A 57 -0.92 -1.41 2.52
C LEU A 57 -0.32 -2.82 2.71
N SER A 58 -1.18 -3.81 2.94
CA SER A 58 -0.74 -5.20 2.83
C SER A 58 -0.20 -5.46 1.43
N GLY A 59 0.67 -6.47 1.26
CA GLY A 59 1.25 -6.82 -0.05
C GLY A 59 0.23 -7.22 -1.13
N VAL A 60 -1.06 -7.31 -0.77
CA VAL A 60 -2.19 -7.54 -1.68
C VAL A 60 -3.19 -6.38 -1.73
N GLY A 61 -2.83 -5.20 -1.20
CA GLY A 61 -3.70 -4.03 -1.22
C GLY A 61 -3.77 -3.37 -2.60
N GLU A 62 -4.93 -2.85 -2.95
CA GLU A 62 -5.15 -2.10 -4.19
C GLU A 62 -5.11 -0.59 -3.93
N PRO A 63 -4.05 0.14 -4.36
CA PRO A 63 -3.94 1.58 -4.12
C PRO A 63 -5.08 2.39 -4.76
N GLU A 64 -5.60 1.95 -5.90
CA GLU A 64 -6.72 2.62 -6.58
C GLU A 64 -8.02 2.50 -5.79
N ALA A 65 -8.31 1.31 -5.23
CA ALA A 65 -9.47 1.12 -4.38
C ALA A 65 -9.43 2.09 -3.17
N ILE A 66 -8.25 2.28 -2.58
CA ILE A 66 -8.05 3.21 -1.48
C ILE A 66 -8.31 4.67 -1.89
N LYS A 67 -7.75 5.11 -3.02
CA LYS A 67 -8.00 6.46 -3.56
C LYS A 67 -9.50 6.66 -3.84
N HIS A 68 -10.15 5.68 -4.46
CA HIS A 68 -11.57 5.76 -4.80
C HIS A 68 -12.48 5.94 -3.57
N HIS A 69 -12.27 5.16 -2.52
CA HIS A 69 -13.08 5.32 -1.30
C HIS A 69 -12.77 6.60 -0.54
N TRP A 70 -11.52 7.09 -0.63
CA TRP A 70 -11.19 8.42 -0.14
C TRP A 70 -11.99 9.50 -0.87
N ASP A 71 -12.07 9.42 -2.21
CA ASP A 71 -12.84 10.35 -3.04
C ASP A 71 -14.34 10.32 -2.68
N ILE A 72 -14.93 9.14 -2.46
CA ILE A 72 -16.29 9.02 -1.93
C ILE A 72 -16.41 9.73 -0.57
N GLY A 73 -15.44 9.54 0.32
CA GLY A 73 -15.38 10.21 1.62
C GLY A 73 -15.30 11.74 1.51
N VAL A 74 -14.64 12.26 0.46
CA VAL A 74 -14.63 13.70 0.14
C VAL A 74 -16.01 14.15 -0.34
N GLU A 75 -16.63 13.41 -1.27
CA GLU A 75 -17.94 13.76 -1.84
C GLU A 75 -19.04 13.84 -0.78
N VAL A 76 -19.04 12.91 0.19
CA VAL A 76 -20.04 12.88 1.28
C VAL A 76 -19.63 13.74 2.50
N GLY A 77 -18.47 14.40 2.45
CA GLY A 77 -18.01 15.34 3.49
C GLY A 77 -17.63 14.69 4.82
N MET A 78 -16.98 13.52 4.80
CA MET A 78 -16.46 12.89 6.02
C MET A 78 -15.41 13.80 6.70
N PRO A 79 -15.41 13.97 8.05
CA PRO A 79 -14.57 15.00 8.65
C PRO A 79 -13.05 14.79 8.43
N ALA A 80 -12.59 13.54 8.32
CA ALA A 80 -11.19 13.21 8.08
C ALA A 80 -10.71 13.75 6.72
N THR A 81 -11.53 13.67 5.68
CA THR A 81 -11.19 14.12 4.32
C THR A 81 -11.20 15.63 4.19
N LEU A 82 -11.82 16.35 5.13
CA LEU A 82 -11.76 17.82 5.23
C LEU A 82 -10.47 18.32 5.89
N MET A 83 -9.81 17.46 6.66
CA MET A 83 -8.61 17.81 7.44
C MET A 83 -7.32 17.21 6.86
N THR A 84 -7.43 16.21 6.00
CA THR A 84 -6.32 15.44 5.46
C THR A 84 -6.51 15.16 3.97
N GLU A 85 -5.42 14.86 3.26
CA GLU A 85 -5.43 14.51 1.84
C GLU A 85 -4.53 13.29 1.57
N ILE A 86 -4.90 12.46 0.59
CA ILE A 86 -3.98 11.47 0.03
C ILE A 86 -3.09 12.17 -0.99
N ARG A 87 -1.84 12.43 -0.60
CA ARG A 87 -0.91 13.20 -1.44
C ARG A 87 -0.20 12.36 -2.49
N ARG A 88 0.25 11.15 -2.15
CA ARG A 88 1.04 10.25 -3.02
C ARG A 88 0.84 8.79 -2.65
N SER A 89 0.78 7.92 -3.66
CA SER A 89 1.04 6.48 -3.55
C SER A 89 2.49 6.17 -3.91
N ILE A 90 3.13 5.31 -3.13
CA ILE A 90 4.52 4.90 -3.36
C ILE A 90 4.55 3.37 -3.48
N ALA A 91 5.07 2.86 -4.60
CA ALA A 91 5.35 1.44 -4.76
C ALA A 91 6.82 1.18 -4.42
N VAL A 92 7.08 0.21 -3.53
CA VAL A 92 8.43 -0.22 -3.19
C VAL A 92 8.67 -1.57 -3.84
N VAL A 93 9.59 -1.62 -4.81
CA VAL A 93 9.87 -2.78 -5.65
C VAL A 93 11.16 -3.44 -5.21
N ASP A 94 11.14 -4.76 -5.00
CA ASP A 94 12.35 -5.55 -4.80
C ASP A 94 12.99 -5.89 -6.15
N ALA A 95 14.14 -5.29 -6.45
CA ALA A 95 14.83 -5.47 -7.72
C ALA A 95 15.23 -6.94 -7.97
N SER A 96 15.53 -7.70 -6.90
CA SER A 96 16.00 -9.09 -7.02
C SER A 96 14.89 -10.11 -7.29
N LEU A 97 13.62 -9.72 -7.13
CA LEU A 97 12.49 -10.63 -7.21
C LEU A 97 11.46 -10.21 -8.26
N PHE A 98 11.28 -8.90 -8.47
CA PHE A 98 10.18 -8.37 -9.27
C PHE A 98 10.17 -8.90 -10.71
N GLY A 99 11.34 -9.00 -11.34
CA GLY A 99 11.46 -9.54 -12.70
C GLY A 99 10.95 -10.97 -12.80
N ASN A 100 11.35 -11.83 -11.86
CA ASN A 100 10.96 -13.23 -11.81
C ASN A 100 9.46 -13.38 -11.46
N ASP A 101 8.99 -12.69 -10.42
CA ASP A 101 7.58 -12.74 -9.99
C ASP A 101 6.63 -12.24 -11.09
N TRP A 102 7.00 -11.18 -11.81
CA TRP A 102 6.21 -10.64 -12.93
C TRP A 102 6.27 -11.54 -14.17
N LEU A 103 7.45 -12.03 -14.55
CA LEU A 103 7.62 -12.92 -15.71
C LEU A 103 6.95 -14.27 -15.50
N ASP A 104 7.03 -14.84 -14.30
CA ASP A 104 6.41 -16.13 -14.00
C ASP A 104 4.89 -16.04 -14.00
N SER A 105 4.30 -14.93 -13.51
CA SER A 105 2.88 -14.66 -13.70
C SER A 105 2.50 -14.55 -15.17
N ARG A 106 3.25 -13.80 -16.00
CA ARG A 106 2.98 -13.73 -17.46
C ARG A 106 3.11 -15.06 -18.17
N ARG A 107 4.13 -15.86 -17.81
CA ARG A 107 4.35 -17.20 -18.38
C ARG A 107 3.25 -18.18 -17.94
N ALA A 108 2.72 -18.05 -16.72
CA ALA A 108 1.55 -18.82 -16.29
C ALA A 108 0.32 -18.48 -17.14
N THR A 109 0.04 -17.19 -17.36
CA THR A 109 -1.07 -16.72 -18.22
C THR A 109 -0.95 -17.24 -19.66
N ALA A 110 0.25 -17.17 -20.27
CA ALA A 110 0.49 -17.64 -21.63
C ALA A 110 0.33 -19.17 -21.79
N ARG A 111 0.53 -19.96 -20.73
CA ARG A 111 0.28 -21.41 -20.72
C ARG A 111 -1.18 -21.77 -20.48
N ASN A 112 -1.95 -20.89 -19.84
CA ASN A 112 -3.34 -21.12 -19.44
C ASN A 112 -4.37 -20.78 -20.53
N GLU A 113 -3.94 -20.36 -21.73
CA GLU A 113 -4.81 -20.29 -22.92
C GLU A 113 -5.44 -21.65 -23.29
N GLN A 114 -4.97 -22.76 -22.68
CA GLN A 114 -5.56 -24.10 -22.76
C GLN A 114 -6.23 -24.54 -21.43
N GLY A 115 -7.18 -23.75 -20.92
CA GLY A 115 -8.37 -24.33 -20.29
C GLY A 115 -8.36 -24.70 -18.80
N ALA A 116 -7.61 -24.03 -17.93
CA ALA A 116 -7.78 -24.19 -16.47
C ALA A 116 -7.82 -22.84 -15.75
N ARG A 117 -9.00 -22.44 -15.27
CA ARG A 117 -9.19 -21.32 -14.36
C ARG A 117 -8.50 -21.62 -13.03
N HIS A 118 -7.38 -20.97 -12.74
CA HIS A 118 -6.82 -20.88 -11.40
C HIS A 118 -6.74 -19.40 -11.00
N GLU A 119 -7.71 -18.96 -10.22
CA GLU A 119 -7.98 -17.58 -9.79
C GLU A 119 -6.91 -16.95 -8.86
N GLY A 120 -5.73 -17.56 -8.68
CA GLY A 120 -4.79 -17.21 -7.60
C GLY A 120 -3.36 -16.78 -7.99
N LEU A 121 -2.87 -17.11 -9.18
CA LEU A 121 -1.50 -16.76 -9.63
C LEU A 121 -1.49 -15.67 -10.71
N GLU A 122 -2.56 -15.57 -11.50
CA GLU A 122 -2.80 -14.45 -12.42
C GLU A 122 -2.99 -13.14 -11.64
N THR A 123 -3.50 -13.23 -10.41
CA THR A 123 -3.82 -12.08 -9.54
C THR A 123 -2.58 -11.43 -8.94
N VAL A 124 -1.54 -12.17 -8.56
CA VAL A 124 -0.39 -11.59 -7.85
C VAL A 124 0.48 -10.75 -8.77
N GLY A 125 0.95 -11.28 -9.91
CA GLY A 125 1.79 -10.53 -10.83
C GLY A 125 1.05 -9.38 -11.53
N GLN A 126 -0.25 -9.52 -11.77
CA GLN A 126 -1.09 -8.43 -12.26
C GLN A 126 -1.20 -7.33 -11.20
N LEU A 127 -1.48 -7.68 -9.95
CA LEU A 127 -1.55 -6.71 -8.85
C LEU A 127 -0.20 -6.00 -8.64
N LEU A 128 0.92 -6.71 -8.70
CA LEU A 128 2.26 -6.12 -8.61
C LEU A 128 2.51 -5.13 -9.75
N ALA A 129 2.10 -5.47 -10.98
CA ALA A 129 2.21 -4.56 -12.12
C ALA A 129 1.33 -3.32 -11.94
N GLU A 130 0.07 -3.50 -11.55
CA GLU A 130 -0.87 -2.40 -11.30
C GLU A 130 -0.38 -1.47 -10.19
N GLN A 131 0.15 -2.02 -9.10
CA GLN A 131 0.74 -1.21 -8.02
C GLN A 131 1.89 -0.33 -8.51
N VAL A 132 2.76 -0.83 -9.40
CA VAL A 132 3.86 -0.07 -9.99
C VAL A 132 3.35 0.96 -11.00
N GLU A 133 2.44 0.57 -11.89
CA GLU A 133 1.90 1.44 -12.94
C GLU A 133 1.09 2.62 -12.38
N LYS A 134 0.41 2.43 -11.25
CA LYS A 134 -0.47 3.43 -10.63
C LYS A 134 0.17 4.21 -9.48
N ALA A 135 1.43 3.92 -9.15
CA ALA A 135 2.16 4.66 -8.13
C ALA A 135 2.60 6.04 -8.62
N ASP A 136 2.49 7.05 -7.75
CA ASP A 136 3.04 8.39 -8.03
C ASP A 136 4.58 8.40 -7.95
N LEU A 137 5.16 7.43 -7.24
CA LEU A 137 6.60 7.22 -7.12
C LEU A 137 6.90 5.72 -6.98
N VAL A 138 7.89 5.24 -7.74
CA VAL A 138 8.41 3.88 -7.61
C VAL A 138 9.79 3.93 -6.96
N LEU A 139 9.94 3.28 -5.81
CA LEU A 139 11.21 3.09 -5.13
C LEU A 139 11.74 1.68 -5.43
N VAL A 140 12.82 1.59 -6.19
CA VAL A 140 13.50 0.32 -6.44
C VAL A 140 14.50 0.05 -5.32
N ASN A 141 14.26 -1.02 -4.58
CA ASN A 141 15.02 -1.45 -3.41
C ASN A 141 15.79 -2.74 -3.71
N LYS A 142 16.81 -3.03 -2.88
CA LYS A 142 17.68 -4.22 -2.99
C LYS A 142 18.38 -4.35 -4.35
N THR A 143 18.73 -3.22 -4.95
CA THR A 143 19.47 -3.17 -6.23
C THR A 143 20.86 -3.78 -6.12
N ASP A 144 21.40 -3.90 -4.91
CA ASP A 144 22.65 -4.60 -4.60
C ASP A 144 22.54 -6.13 -4.69
N LEU A 145 21.32 -6.68 -4.64
CA LEU A 145 21.04 -8.11 -4.74
C LEU A 145 20.58 -8.55 -6.14
N ALA A 146 20.24 -7.60 -7.01
CA ALA A 146 19.80 -7.87 -8.37
C ALA A 146 20.98 -8.20 -9.30
N THR A 147 20.77 -9.15 -10.20
CA THR A 147 21.70 -9.39 -11.31
C THR A 147 21.49 -8.34 -12.41
N PRO A 148 22.45 -8.13 -13.34
CA PRO A 148 22.25 -7.20 -14.46
C PRO A 148 21.08 -7.54 -15.40
N GLU A 149 20.55 -8.77 -15.32
CA GLU A 149 19.42 -9.25 -16.13
C GLU A 149 18.06 -8.99 -15.44
N GLU A 150 18.07 -8.64 -14.14
CA GLU A 150 16.90 -8.30 -13.30
C GLU A 150 16.77 -6.79 -13.12
#